data_AF-A0ABD7V685-F1
#
_entry.id   AF-A0ABD7V685-F1
#
_cell.length_a   1.000
_cell.length_b   1.000
_cell.length_c   1.000
_cell.angle_alpha   90.00
_cell.angle_beta   90.00
_cell.angle_gamma   90.00
#
_symmetry.space_group_name_H-M   'P 1'
#
loop_
_entity.id
_entity.type
_entity.pdbx_description
1 polymer ?
#
loop_
_entity_poly.entity_id
_entity_poly.type
_entity_poly.pdbx_seq_one_letter_code
_entity_poly.pdbx_strand_id
1 'polypeptide(L)'
;MTTNYDDLYKKAVEAAGRPRPTILQWHAVDGSRPWLLKLHGDIDRTEGIVLTRRDFVLFDAKSRPAGSLLQVLLLTRHVLIVGASLSDGNVIRLAMEVDEFLRPSIGRSEQGAFVDVSGVEARKGL
;
A
#
# COMPACT_ATOMS: atom_id res chain seq x y z
N MET A 1 1.74 3.34 2.69
CA MET A 1 1.94 2.50 1.50
C MET A 1 0.87 2.86 0.47
N THR A 2 1.04 2.55 -0.82
CA THR A 2 0.03 2.79 -1.87
C THR A 2 0.12 1.75 -2.97
N THR A 3 -0.99 1.51 -3.69
CA THR A 3 -1.04 0.75 -4.95
C THR A 3 -1.12 1.67 -6.18
N ASN A 4 -1.22 2.99 -5.99
CA ASN A 4 -1.23 3.97 -7.08
C ASN A 4 0.16 4.10 -7.71
N TYR A 5 0.19 4.25 -9.02
CA TYR A 5 1.40 4.40 -9.82
C TYR A 5 1.92 5.85 -9.85
N ASP A 6 1.03 6.82 -9.68
CA ASP A 6 1.30 8.25 -9.84
C ASP A 6 2.06 8.90 -8.67
N ASP A 7 2.38 10.18 -8.86
CA ASP A 7 3.13 11.01 -7.92
C ASP A 7 2.27 11.97 -7.10
N LEU A 8 0.94 11.84 -7.14
CA LEU A 8 0.01 12.79 -6.53
C LEU A 8 0.19 12.86 -5.02
N TYR A 9 0.38 11.71 -4.35
CA TYR A 9 0.65 11.70 -2.92
C TYR A 9 1.94 12.44 -2.56
N LYS A 10 3.02 12.23 -3.33
CA LYS A 10 4.30 12.92 -3.13
C LYS A 10 4.13 14.44 -3.27
N LYS A 11 3.45 14.87 -4.33
CA LYS A 11 3.15 16.28 -4.61
C LYS A 11 2.29 16.91 -3.52
N ALA A 12 1.29 16.19 -3.01
CA ALA A 12 0.42 16.67 -1.94
C ALA A 12 1.18 16.88 -0.62
N VAL A 13 2.07 15.95 -0.25
CA VAL A 13 2.91 16.08 0.96
C VAL A 13 3.83 17.30 0.87
N GLU A 14 4.44 17.49 -0.30
CA GLU A 14 5.31 18.63 -0.58
C GLU A 14 4.53 19.96 -0.55
N ALA A 15 3.35 20.02 -1.17
CA ALA A 15 2.46 21.18 -1.14
C ALA A 15 1.96 21.52 0.27
N ALA A 16 1.87 20.52 1.17
CA ALA A 16 1.56 20.71 2.59
C ALA A 16 2.77 21.18 3.43
N GLY A 17 3.90 21.54 2.80
CA GLY A 17 5.11 22.03 3.47
C GLY A 17 5.89 20.94 4.22
N ARG A 18 5.64 19.66 3.93
CA ARG A 18 6.34 18.53 4.56
C ARG A 18 7.44 17.98 3.64
N PRO A 19 8.50 17.37 4.20
CA PRO A 19 9.53 16.72 3.39
C PRO A 19 8.93 15.65 2.48
N ARG A 20 9.28 15.71 1.19
CA ARG A 20 8.85 14.73 0.19
C ARG A 20 9.29 13.32 0.62
N PRO A 21 8.38 12.33 0.62
CA PRO A 21 8.72 11.00 1.11
C PRO A 21 9.66 10.27 0.15
N THR A 22 10.61 9.53 0.70
CA THR A 22 11.51 8.66 -0.06
C THR A 22 10.78 7.40 -0.54
N ILE A 23 10.98 7.00 -1.80
CA ILE A 23 10.42 5.72 -2.28
C ILE A 23 11.32 4.56 -1.85
N LEU A 24 10.79 3.72 -0.96
CA LEU A 24 11.54 2.65 -0.29
C LEU A 24 12.14 1.61 -1.25
N GLN A 25 11.49 1.35 -2.39
CA GLN A 25 11.92 0.31 -3.34
C GLN A 25 13.23 0.62 -4.08
N TRP A 26 13.61 1.89 -4.17
CA TRP A 26 14.73 2.33 -5.02
C TRP A 26 15.74 3.22 -4.30
N HIS A 27 15.50 3.54 -3.04
CA HIS A 27 16.32 4.47 -2.28
C HIS A 27 16.52 3.95 -0.86
N ALA A 28 17.71 4.21 -0.32
CA ALA A 28 17.98 3.97 1.09
C ALA A 28 17.04 4.81 1.96
N VAL A 29 16.62 4.24 3.09
CA VAL A 29 15.81 4.96 4.07
C VAL A 29 16.67 5.98 4.79
N ASP A 30 16.23 7.22 4.71
CA ASP A 30 16.75 8.32 5.52
C ASP A 30 15.77 8.55 6.67
N GLY A 31 16.24 8.36 7.91
CA GLY A 31 15.41 8.51 9.11
C GLY A 31 14.89 9.93 9.34
N SER A 32 15.42 10.93 8.63
CA SER A 32 14.98 12.33 8.74
C SER A 32 13.71 12.65 7.94
N ARG A 33 13.22 11.73 7.10
CA ARG A 33 12.04 11.96 6.27
C ARG A 33 11.12 10.72 6.21
N PRO A 34 9.81 10.92 5.98
CA PRO A 34 8.90 9.80 5.80
C PRO A 34 9.28 8.99 4.55
N TRP A 35 8.87 7.73 4.52
CA TRP A 35 9.02 6.87 3.34
C TRP A 35 7.65 6.48 2.77
N LEU A 36 7.63 6.18 1.48
CA LEU A 36 6.48 5.67 0.74
C LEU A 36 6.88 4.37 0.03
N LEU A 37 6.05 3.35 0.15
CA LEU A 37 6.16 2.11 -0.60
C LEU A 37 5.02 2.03 -1.61
N LYS A 38 5.35 1.82 -2.88
CA LYS A 38 4.39 1.64 -3.98
C LYS A 38 4.27 0.17 -4.38
N LEU A 39 3.27 -0.55 -3.87
CA LEU A 39 3.16 -2.01 -4.03
C LEU A 39 3.13 -2.47 -5.51
N HIS A 40 2.57 -1.66 -6.40
CA HIS A 40 2.44 -1.97 -7.83
C HIS A 40 3.48 -1.31 -8.74
N GLY A 41 4.52 -0.72 -8.15
CA GLY A 41 5.55 0.00 -8.90
C GLY A 41 5.19 1.46 -9.15
N ASP A 42 5.88 2.09 -10.10
CA ASP A 42 5.83 3.52 -10.35
C ASP A 42 5.72 3.79 -11.86
N ILE A 43 4.93 4.79 -12.24
CA ILE A 43 4.73 5.15 -13.66
C ILE A 43 6.04 5.59 -14.34
N ASP A 44 6.96 6.20 -13.59
CA ASP A 44 8.27 6.63 -14.11
C ASP A 44 9.27 5.48 -14.18
N ARG A 45 8.92 4.30 -13.64
CA ARG A 45 9.73 3.08 -13.63
C ARG A 45 8.86 1.88 -13.98
N THR A 46 8.62 1.71 -15.28
CA THR A 46 7.77 0.63 -15.80
C THR A 46 8.35 -0.77 -15.58
N GLU A 47 9.64 -0.86 -15.29
CA GLU A 47 10.29 -2.12 -14.91
C GLU A 47 9.76 -2.60 -13.54
N GLY A 48 8.91 -3.63 -13.56
CA GLY A 48 8.27 -4.17 -12.36
C GLY A 48 6.90 -3.57 -12.04
N ILE A 49 6.34 -2.75 -12.93
CA ILE A 49 4.98 -2.24 -12.80
C ILE A 49 3.96 -3.40 -12.89
N VAL A 50 2.97 -3.40 -12.01
CA VAL A 50 1.91 -4.43 -11.98
C VAL A 50 0.69 -3.88 -12.68
N LEU A 51 0.46 -4.28 -13.94
CA LEU A 51 -0.69 -3.80 -14.73
C LEU A 51 -1.50 -4.94 -15.34
N THR A 52 -0.83 -5.98 -15.82
CA THR A 52 -1.51 -7.08 -16.51
C THR A 52 -1.94 -8.15 -15.52
N ARG A 53 -2.96 -8.96 -15.86
CA ARG A 53 -3.35 -10.14 -15.06
C ARG A 53 -2.16 -11.05 -14.74
N ARG A 54 -1.23 -11.21 -15.68
CA ARG A 54 0.00 -11.98 -15.49
C ARG A 54 0.88 -11.36 -14.40
N ASP A 55 1.02 -10.05 -14.36
CA ASP A 55 1.79 -9.37 -13.32
C ASP A 55 1.14 -9.48 -11.95
N PHE A 56 -0.20 -9.45 -11.87
CA PHE A 56 -0.92 -9.74 -10.62
C PHE A 56 -0.63 -11.15 -10.10
N VAL A 57 -0.67 -12.16 -10.97
CA VAL A 57 -0.32 -13.55 -10.60
C VAL A 57 1.15 -13.66 -10.18
N LEU A 58 2.05 -12.93 -10.85
CA LEU A 58 3.47 -12.91 -10.53
C LEU A 58 3.85 -11.93 -9.42
N PHE A 59 2.87 -11.28 -8.79
CA PHE A 59 3.12 -10.24 -7.78
C PHE A 59 4.01 -10.77 -6.67
N ASP A 60 3.73 -11.97 -6.15
CA ASP A 60 4.56 -12.56 -5.11
C ASP A 60 6.00 -12.79 -5.59
N ALA A 61 6.17 -13.31 -6.80
CA ALA A 61 7.51 -13.55 -7.33
C ALA A 61 8.32 -12.24 -7.52
N LYS A 62 7.66 -11.13 -7.88
CA LYS A 62 8.32 -9.86 -8.24
C LYS A 62 8.40 -8.85 -7.08
N SER A 63 7.42 -8.85 -6.18
CA SER A 63 7.21 -7.80 -5.16
C SER A 63 7.11 -8.37 -3.74
N ARG A 64 7.52 -9.63 -3.54
CA ARG A 64 7.55 -10.33 -2.24
C ARG A 64 8.03 -9.46 -1.07
N PRO A 65 9.19 -8.78 -1.13
CA PRO A 65 9.65 -7.96 -0.02
C PRO A 65 8.69 -6.83 0.37
N ALA A 66 8.05 -6.21 -0.62
CA ALA A 66 7.07 -5.14 -0.40
C ALA A 66 5.79 -5.70 0.24
N GLY A 67 5.32 -6.87 -0.22
CA GLY A 67 4.20 -7.58 0.39
C GLY A 67 4.47 -7.99 1.83
N SER A 68 5.65 -8.57 2.11
CA SER A 68 6.06 -8.94 3.48
C SER A 68 6.13 -7.74 4.42
N LEU A 69 6.55 -6.56 3.94
CA LEU A 69 6.53 -5.36 4.77
C LEU A 69 5.11 -4.92 5.13
N LEU A 70 4.15 -5.03 4.20
CA LEU A 70 2.74 -4.78 4.51
C LEU A 70 2.24 -5.76 5.59
N GLN A 71 2.56 -7.05 5.47
CA GLN A 71 2.18 -8.06 6.46
C GLN A 71 2.75 -7.75 7.84
N VAL A 72 4.02 -7.37 7.93
CA VAL A 72 4.64 -6.95 9.21
C VAL A 72 3.95 -5.72 9.78
N LEU A 73 3.58 -4.73 8.95
CA LEU A 73 2.84 -3.56 9.44
C LEU A 73 1.46 -3.95 9.97
N LEU A 74 0.73 -4.80 9.27
CA LEU A 74 -0.57 -5.31 9.72
C LEU A 74 -0.43 -6.04 11.05
N LEU A 75 0.60 -6.87 11.23
CA LEU A 75 0.85 -7.61 12.46
C LEU A 75 1.25 -6.75 13.66
N THR A 76 1.92 -5.62 13.42
CA THR A 76 2.62 -4.86 14.49
C THR A 76 2.03 -3.48 14.75
N ARG A 77 1.15 -2.97 13.88
CA ARG A 77 0.61 -1.60 13.93
C ARG A 77 -0.85 -1.59 13.53
N HIS A 78 -1.58 -0.56 13.97
CA HIS A 78 -2.91 -0.28 13.44
C HIS A 78 -2.78 0.37 12.07
N VAL A 79 -3.28 -0.31 11.02
CA VAL A 79 -3.18 0.16 9.63
C VAL A 79 -4.52 0.75 9.17
N LEU A 80 -4.50 1.97 8.66
CA LEU A 80 -5.63 2.59 7.97
C LEU A 80 -5.46 2.42 6.45
N ILE A 81 -6.46 1.82 5.80
CA ILE A 81 -6.48 1.63 4.34
C ILE A 81 -7.57 2.53 3.75
N VAL A 82 -7.19 3.43 2.85
CA VAL A 82 -8.06 4.45 2.23
C VAL A 82 -7.96 4.34 0.71
N GLY A 83 -9.05 4.58 -0.01
CA GLY A 83 -9.01 4.66 -1.48
C GLY A 83 -9.04 3.32 -2.19
N ALA A 84 -9.07 2.22 -1.44
CA ALA A 84 -9.35 0.92 -1.99
C ALA A 84 -10.87 0.74 -2.01
N SER A 85 -11.45 0.47 -3.18
CA SER A 85 -12.72 -0.26 -3.31
C SER A 85 -12.63 -1.68 -2.71
N LEU A 86 -11.70 -1.91 -1.78
CA LEU A 86 -10.99 -3.14 -1.44
C LEU A 86 -10.53 -4.00 -2.62
N SER A 87 -10.84 -3.70 -3.87
CA SER A 87 -10.75 -4.64 -4.99
C SER A 87 -9.34 -5.02 -5.43
N ASP A 88 -8.30 -4.53 -4.75
CA ASP A 88 -6.95 -4.96 -4.99
C ASP A 88 -6.75 -6.38 -4.42
N GLY A 89 -6.75 -7.36 -5.31
CA GLY A 89 -6.62 -8.77 -4.93
C GLY A 89 -5.32 -9.09 -4.18
N ASN A 90 -4.23 -8.33 -4.39
CA ASN A 90 -2.99 -8.55 -3.66
C ASN A 90 -3.10 -8.04 -2.22
N VAL A 91 -3.66 -6.85 -2.01
CA VAL A 91 -3.82 -6.28 -0.67
C VAL A 91 -4.80 -7.11 0.16
N ILE A 92 -5.95 -7.51 -0.41
CA ILE A 92 -6.91 -8.39 0.28
C ILE A 92 -6.22 -9.69 0.68
N ARG A 93 -5.54 -10.34 -0.27
CA ARG A 93 -4.89 -11.63 -0.02
C ARG A 93 -3.86 -11.53 1.10
N LEU A 94 -2.98 -10.53 1.08
CA LEU A 94 -1.98 -10.34 2.13
C LEU A 94 -2.62 -10.08 3.51
N ALA A 95 -3.73 -9.34 3.56
CA ALA A 95 -4.47 -9.12 4.80
C ALA A 95 -5.14 -10.40 5.31
N MET A 96 -5.71 -11.22 4.42
CA MET A 96 -6.28 -12.53 4.77
C MET A 96 -5.21 -13.50 5.29
N GLU A 97 -4.03 -13.52 4.67
CA GLU A 97 -2.89 -14.33 5.15
C GLU A 97 -2.50 -13.95 6.60
N VAL A 98 -2.54 -12.65 6.94
CA VAL A 98 -2.28 -12.16 8.31
C VAL A 98 -3.43 -12.53 9.26
N ASP A 99 -4.70 -12.36 8.89
CA ASP A 99 -5.83 -12.74 9.75
C ASP A 99 -5.83 -14.25 10.05
N GLU A 100 -5.56 -15.09 9.05
CA GLU A 100 -5.46 -16.54 9.25
C GLU A 100 -4.28 -16.90 10.15
N PHE A 101 -3.12 -16.23 10.00
CA PHE A 101 -1.98 -16.42 10.89
C PHE A 101 -2.29 -16.05 12.35
N LEU A 102 -3.07 -15.00 12.57
CA LEU A 102 -3.45 -14.53 13.91
C LEU A 102 -4.61 -15.32 14.53
N ARG A 103 -5.36 -16.08 13.74
CA ARG A 103 -6.56 -16.82 14.15
C ARG A 103 -6.42 -17.68 15.42
N PRO A 104 -5.27 -18.34 15.71
CA PRO A 104 -5.08 -19.11 16.95
C PRO A 104 -4.84 -18.27 18.22
N SER A 105 -4.68 -16.94 18.10
CA SER A 105 -4.24 -16.06 19.19
C SER A 105 -5.41 -15.64 20.09
N ILE A 106 -5.32 -15.91 21.40
CA ILE A 106 -6.30 -15.44 22.39
C ILE A 106 -6.07 -13.94 22.63
N GLY A 107 -7.05 -13.11 22.23
CA GLY A 107 -7.01 -11.65 22.41
C GLY A 107 -6.93 -10.88 21.09
N ARG A 108 -7.92 -11.04 20.21
CA ARG A 108 -8.05 -10.24 18.98
C ARG A 108 -8.09 -8.75 19.35
N SER A 109 -7.03 -8.03 19.03
CA SER A 109 -7.07 -6.57 18.88
C SER A 109 -7.36 -6.27 17.42
N GLU A 110 -8.23 -5.30 17.13
CA GLU A 110 -8.46 -4.83 15.76
C GLU A 110 -7.15 -4.20 15.24
N GLN A 111 -6.50 -4.84 14.26
CA GLN A 111 -5.19 -4.39 13.75
C GLN A 111 -5.29 -3.46 12.53
N GLY A 112 -6.50 -3.15 12.07
CA GLY A 112 -6.67 -2.22 10.96
C GLY A 112 -8.11 -1.80 10.71
N ALA A 113 -8.26 -0.69 10.01
CA ALA A 113 -9.53 -0.15 9.59
C ALA A 113 -9.50 0.10 8.07
N PHE A 114 -10.57 -0.32 7.39
CA PHE A 114 -10.77 -0.10 5.97
C PHE A 114 -11.79 1.01 5.75
N VAL A 115 -11.44 2.02 4.96
CA VAL A 115 -12.32 3.14 4.60
C VAL A 115 -12.48 3.17 3.09
N ASP A 116 -13.66 2.77 2.62
CA ASP A 116 -14.05 2.91 1.22
C ASP A 116 -14.52 4.35 0.94
N VAL A 117 -13.95 4.95 -0.09
CA VAL A 117 -14.27 6.31 -0.55
C VAL A 117 -14.83 6.31 -1.98
N SER A 118 -15.07 5.11 -2.55
CA SER A 118 -15.62 4.95 -3.90
C SER A 118 -17.10 5.35 -3.99
N GLY A 119 -17.81 5.42 -2.84
CA GLY A 119 -19.22 5.79 -2.74
C GLY A 119 -19.52 7.29 -2.62
N VAL A 120 -18.53 8.19 -2.65
CA VAL A 120 -18.78 9.63 -2.50
C VAL A 120 -18.98 10.29 -3.87
N GLU A 121 -20.13 10.94 -4.08
CA GLU A 121 -20.50 11.79 -5.23
C GLU A 121 -19.52 12.94 -5.55
N ALA A 122 -18.38 13.04 -4.86
CA ALA A 122 -17.38 14.09 -5.00
C ALA A 122 -16.54 14.02 -6.29
N ARG A 123 -16.82 13.08 -7.22
CA ARG A 123 -16.20 13.05 -8.56
C ARG A 123 -17.09 13.60 -9.68
N LYS A 124 -18.20 14.27 -9.36
CA LYS A 124 -18.94 15.07 -10.35
C LYS A 124 -18.48 16.53 -10.24
N GLY A 125 -17.34 16.85 -10.84
CA GLY A 125 -16.89 18.24 -10.97
C GLY A 125 -15.40 18.43 -10.74
N LEU A 126 -14.56 17.85 -11.60
CA LEU A 126 -13.29 18.43 -12.01
C LEU A 126 -13.17 18.28 -13.53
#